data_AF-A0A932VT91-F1
#
_entry.id   AF-A0A932VT91-F1
#
_cell.length_a   1.000
_cell.length_b   1.000
_cell.length_c   1.000
_cell.angle_alpha   90.00
_cell.angle_beta   90.00
_cell.angle_gamma   90.00
#
_symmetry.space_group_name_H-M   'P 1'
#
loop_
_entity.id
_entity.type
_entity.pdbx_description
1 polymer ?
#
loop_
_entity_poly.entity_id
_entity_poly.type
_entity_poly.pdbx_seq_one_letter_code
_entity_poly.pdbx_strand_id
1 'polypeptide(L)' 'MPFKGNSSGSSSQPYVKPPLGVIQESVWLHNTLQSRVSELLAAMKRYAAVSKPIPMEWITELEKHYAALKAMK' A
#
# COMPACT_ATOMS: atom_id res chain seq x y z
N MET A 1 -9.16 -44.20 19.48
CA MET A 1 -9.06 -42.73 19.60
C MET A 1 -8.58 -42.18 18.26
N PRO A 2 -9.37 -41.43 17.47
CA PRO A 2 -8.87 -40.79 16.25
C PRO A 2 -8.40 -39.35 16.53
N PHE A 3 -7.18 -39.03 16.08
CA PHE A 3 -6.59 -37.70 16.13
C PHE A 3 -7.35 -36.76 15.20
N LYS A 4 -7.85 -35.64 15.75
CA LYS A 4 -8.53 -34.56 15.03
C LYS A 4 -7.44 -33.73 14.35
N GLY A 5 -7.26 -33.91 13.04
CA GLY A 5 -6.41 -33.05 12.21
C GLY A 5 -6.95 -31.63 12.26
N ASN A 6 -6.17 -30.71 12.82
CA ASN A 6 -6.52 -29.29 12.86
C ASN A 6 -6.31 -28.71 11.47
N SER A 7 -7.43 -28.43 10.80
CA SER A 7 -7.51 -27.82 9.47
C SER A 7 -6.72 -26.52 9.42
N SER A 8 -5.71 -26.49 8.57
CA SER A 8 -5.04 -25.28 8.11
C SER A 8 -6.07 -24.41 7.38
N GLY A 9 -6.55 -23.36 8.08
CA GLY A 9 -7.32 -22.28 7.49
C GLY A 9 -6.46 -21.51 6.50
N SER A 10 -6.33 -22.02 5.28
CA SER A 10 -5.82 -21.25 4.16
C SER A 10 -6.92 -20.27 3.76
N SER A 11 -6.82 -19.04 4.24
CA SER A 11 -7.57 -17.90 3.72
C SER A 11 -7.13 -17.67 2.28
N SER A 12 -7.73 -18.43 1.36
CA SER A 12 -7.60 -18.24 -0.07
C SER A 12 -8.27 -16.91 -0.44
N GLN A 13 -7.59 -15.80 -0.16
CA GLN A 13 -7.88 -14.53 -0.80
C GLN A 13 -7.87 -14.82 -2.31
N PRO A 14 -8.94 -14.49 -3.05
CA PRO A 14 -8.92 -14.69 -4.48
C PRO A 14 -7.77 -13.87 -5.03
N TYR A 15 -6.77 -14.54 -5.59
CA TYR A 15 -5.73 -13.89 -6.39
C TYR A 15 -6.40 -13.33 -7.63
N VAL A 16 -6.99 -12.14 -7.49
CA VAL A 16 -7.49 -11.36 -8.62
C VAL A 16 -6.25 -10.91 -9.37
N LYS A 17 -5.93 -11.62 -10.47
CA LYS A 17 -4.93 -11.14 -11.42
C LYS A 17 -5.40 -9.76 -11.88
N PRO A 18 -4.62 -8.68 -11.63
CA PRO A 18 -5.00 -7.38 -12.14
C PRO A 18 -5.11 -7.50 -13.66
N PRO A 19 -6.10 -6.87 -14.29
CA PRO A 19 -6.20 -6.87 -15.74
C PRO A 19 -4.88 -6.35 -16.31
N LEU A 20 -4.18 -7.19 -17.08
CA LEU A 20 -3.08 -6.77 -17.95
C LEU A 20 -3.70 -6.00 -19.12
N GLY A 21 -4.26 -4.84 -18.81
CA GLY A 21 -4.91 -3.94 -19.75
C GLY A 21 -4.05 -2.71 -19.98
N VAL A 22 -4.20 -2.09 -21.14
CA VAL A 22 -3.66 -0.76 -21.39
C VAL A 22 -4.48 0.22 -20.53
N ILE A 23 -3.83 0.85 -19.56
CA ILE A 23 -4.43 1.88 -18.71
C ILE A 23 -4.01 3.24 -19.26
N GLN A 24 -4.90 4.22 -19.24
CA GLN A 24 -4.53 5.60 -19.56
C GLN A 24 -3.42 6.08 -18.62
N GLU A 25 -2.40 6.72 -19.18
CA GLU A 25 -1.22 7.14 -18.42
C GLU A 25 -1.57 7.97 -17.18
N SER A 26 -2.53 8.90 -17.29
CA SER A 26 -3.02 9.71 -16.17
C SER A 26 -3.58 8.86 -15.02
N VAL A 27 -4.36 7.83 -15.35
CA VAL A 27 -4.95 6.89 -14.38
C VAL A 27 -3.85 6.03 -13.75
N TRP A 28 -2.89 5.56 -14.56
CA TRP A 28 -1.75 4.78 -14.05
C TRP A 28 -0.89 5.60 -13.09
N LEU A 29 -0.55 6.85 -13.45
CA LEU A 29 0.20 7.77 -12.59
C LEU A 29 -0.57 8.06 -11.30
N HIS A 30 -1.86 8.33 -11.38
CA HIS A 30 -2.71 8.56 -10.22
C HIS A 30 -2.71 7.35 -9.27
N ASN A 31 -2.91 6.15 -9.80
CA ASN A 31 -2.92 4.92 -9.01
C ASN A 31 -1.56 4.63 -8.37
N THR A 32 -0.47 4.87 -9.11
CA THR A 32 0.89 4.65 -8.61
C THR A 32 1.23 5.63 -7.48
N LEU A 33 0.86 6.91 -7.63
CA LEU A 33 1.02 7.92 -6.59
C LEU A 33 0.18 7.59 -5.34
N GLN A 34 -1.08 7.18 -5.52
CA GLN A 34 -1.92 6.75 -4.40
C GLN A 34 -1.33 5.53 -3.67
N SER A 35 -0.84 4.53 -4.41
CA SER A 35 -0.19 3.35 -3.82
C SER A 35 1.03 3.77 -2.99
N ARG A 36 1.87 4.64 -3.54
CA ARG A 36 3.08 5.11 -2.86
C ARG A 36 2.78 5.86 -1.56
N VAL A 37 1.76 6.71 -1.55
CA VAL A 37 1.30 7.42 -0.34
C VAL A 37 0.82 6.42 0.72
N SER A 38 0.03 5.41 0.31
CA SER A 38 -0.47 4.37 1.21
C SER A 38 0.67 3.56 1.85
N GLU A 39 1.67 3.19 1.05
CA GLU A 39 2.87 2.47 1.52
C GLU A 39 3.69 3.30 2.50
N LEU A 40 3.92 4.59 2.21
CA LEU A 40 4.62 5.51 3.10
C LEU A 40 3.90 5.64 4.44
N LEU A 41 2.58 5.87 4.41
CA LEU A 41 1.77 5.95 5.63
C LEU A 41 1.81 4.64 6.43
N ALA A 42 1.75 3.49 5.77
CA ALA A 42 1.88 2.19 6.43
C ALA A 42 3.26 2.01 7.07
N ALA A 43 4.33 2.45 6.41
CA ALA A 43 5.68 2.41 6.95
C ALA A 43 5.84 3.34 8.16
N MET A 44 5.33 4.57 8.07
CA MET A 44 5.34 5.55 9.16
C MET A 44 4.57 5.02 10.39
N LYS A 45 3.41 4.37 10.19
CA LYS A 45 2.66 3.71 11.27
C LYS A 45 3.47 2.62 11.97
N ARG A 46 4.22 1.80 11.22
CA ARG A 46 5.10 0.78 11.82
C ARG A 46 6.21 1.41 12.65
N TYR A 47 6.80 2.52 12.19
CA TYR A 47 7.83 3.25 12.93
C TYR A 47 7.27 3.87 14.22
N ALA A 48 6.09 4.48 14.14
CA ALA A 48 5.39 5.02 15.29
C ALA A 48 5.08 3.93 16.33
N ALA A 49 4.69 2.72 15.88
CA ALA A 49 4.40 1.59 16.78
C ALA A 49 5.62 1.10 17.56
N VAL A 50 6.84 1.33 17.07
CA VAL A 50 8.09 0.98 17.75
C VAL A 50 8.81 2.21 18.33
N SER A 51 8.12 3.35 18.45
CA SER A 51 8.65 4.62 18.94
C SER A 51 9.95 5.07 18.23
N LYS A 52 10.12 4.69 16.96
CA LYS A 52 11.26 5.13 16.16
C LYS A 52 10.95 6.46 15.48
N PRO A 53 11.93 7.37 15.37
CA PRO A 53 11.74 8.60 14.62
C PRO A 53 11.47 8.26 13.15
N ILE A 54 10.50 8.94 12.57
CA ILE A 54 10.16 8.81 11.16
C ILE A 54 11.21 9.59 10.35
N PRO A 55 11.78 9.01 9.28
CA PRO A 55 12.73 9.72 8.42
C PRO A 55 12.10 10.97 7.79
N MET A 56 12.80 12.11 7.85
CA MET A 56 12.32 13.38 7.29
C MET A 56 12.07 13.28 5.78
N GLU A 57 12.91 12.53 5.07
CA GLU A 57 12.75 12.25 3.63
C GLU A 57 11.37 11.67 3.28
N TRP A 58 10.78 10.85 4.16
CA TRP A 58 9.46 10.27 3.95
C TRP A 58 8.35 11.29 4.11
N ILE A 59 8.55 12.27 5.00
CA ILE A 59 7.60 13.39 5.20
C ILE A 59 7.63 14.29 3.97
N THR A 60 8.82 14.68 3.51
CA THR A 60 9.02 15.48 2.30
C THR A 60 8.45 14.78 1.06
N GLU A 61 8.70 13.47 0.94
CA GLU A 61 8.15 12.66 -0.15
C GLU A 61 6.62 12.63 -0.12
N LEU A 62 6.03 12.43 1.06
CA LEU A 62 4.59 12.40 1.25
C LEU A 62 3.94 13.75 0.91
N GLU A 63 4.51 14.87 1.34
CA GLU A 63 4.03 16.22 0.99
C GLU A 63 4.06 16.46 -0.52
N LYS A 64 5.16 16.06 -1.18
CA LYS A 64 5.29 16.16 -2.65
C LYS A 64 4.21 15.36 -3.37
N HIS A 65 3.94 14.13 -2.93
CA HIS A 65 2.92 13.28 -3.54
C HIS A 65 1.50 13.80 -3.29
N TYR A 66 1.21 14.36 -2.11
CA TYR A 66 -0.06 15.02 -1.84
C TYR A 66 -0.29 16.25 -2.72
N ALA A 67 0.75 17.07 -2.92
CA ALA A 67 0.68 18.21 -3.84
C ALA A 67 0.43 17.76 -5.28
N ALA A 68 1.11 16.70 -5.73
CA ALA A 68 0.91 16.12 -7.06
C ALA A 68 -0.51 15.57 -7.25
N LEU A 69 -1.05 14.83 -6.28
CA LEU A 69 -2.42 14.32 -6.30
C LEU A 69 -3.46 15.45 -6.32
N LYS A 70 -3.21 16.56 -5.62
CA LYS A 70 -4.08 17.74 -5.63
C LYS A 70 -4.08 18.45 -6.98
N ALA A 71 -2.93 18.48 -7.67
CA ALA A 71 -2.81 19.10 -8.99
C ALA A 71 -3.48 18.29 -10.12
N MET A 72 -3.69 16.99 -9.91
CA MET A 72 -4.40 16.11 -10.86
C MET A 72 -5.93 16.15 -10.72
N LYS A 73 -6.45 16.95 -9.78
CA LYS A 73 -7.88 17.04 -9.43
C LYS A 73 -8.54 18.23 -10.08
#